data_AF-A0A5J4SS79-F1
#
_entry.id   AF-A0A5J4SS79-F1
#
_cell.length_a   1.000
_cell.length_b   1.000
_cell.length_c   1.000
_cell.angle_alpha   90.00
_cell.angle_beta   90.00
_cell.angle_gamma   90.00
#
_symmetry.space_group_name_H-M   'P 1'
#
loop_
_entity.id
_entity.type
_entity.pdbx_description
1 polymer ?
#
loop_
_entity_poly.entity_id
_entity_poly.type
_entity_poly.pdbx_seq_one_letter_code
_entity_poly.pdbx_strand_id
1 'polypeptide(L)' 'MIIQYYVDGSLLEALTTANEIYAETGLLPDKIVTQKKEKILFKKEDYHLLRKEIIDEETYIANNPM' A
#
# COMPACT_ATOMS: atom_id res chain seq x y z
N MET A 1 0.17 -18.80 3.18
CA MET A 1 -0.95 -18.28 2.36
C MET A 1 -0.48 -16.97 1.79
N ILE A 2 -0.56 -16.76 0.47
CA ILE A 2 -0.08 -15.50 -0.15
C ILE A 2 -1.30 -14.61 -0.39
N ILE A 3 -1.30 -13.42 0.20
CA ILE A 3 -2.38 -12.44 0.03
C ILE A 3 -1.92 -11.39 -0.99
N GLN A 4 -2.66 -11.25 -2.09
CA GLN A 4 -2.34 -10.33 -3.17
C GLN A 4 -3.51 -9.40 -3.43
N TYR A 5 -3.25 -8.09 -3.42
CA TYR A 5 -4.24 -7.10 -3.83
C TYR A 5 -3.92 -6.58 -5.22
N TYR A 6 -4.92 -6.67 -6.10
CA TYR A 6 -4.93 -6.02 -7.39
C TYR A 6 -5.76 -4.77 -7.28
N VAL A 7 -5.16 -3.64 -7.62
CA VAL A 7 -5.78 -2.34 -7.44
C VAL A 7 -6.12 -1.81 -8.83
N ASP A 8 -7.43 -1.69 -9.09
CA ASP A 8 -7.97 -1.03 -10.28
C ASP A 8 -8.43 0.43 -9.98
N GLY A 9 -8.07 0.93 -8.78
CA GLY A 9 -8.37 2.26 -8.26
C GLY A 9 -7.12 3.00 -7.74
N SER A 10 -7.27 3.94 -6.80
CA SER A 10 -6.14 4.68 -6.23
C SER A 10 -5.30 3.79 -5.32
N LEU A 11 -3.98 3.98 -5.34
CA LEU A 11 -3.07 3.32 -4.41
C LEU A 11 -3.48 3.58 -2.95
N LEU A 12 -3.97 4.77 -2.65
CA LEU A 12 -4.40 5.15 -1.31
C LEU A 12 -5.54 4.27 -0.79
N GLU A 13 -6.50 3.91 -1.65
CA GLU A 13 -7.62 3.03 -1.28
C GLU A 13 -7.10 1.64 -0.90
N ALA A 14 -6.22 1.07 -1.71
CA ALA A 14 -5.64 -0.25 -1.44
C ALA A 14 -4.80 -0.27 -0.15
N LEU A 15 -4.01 0.77 0.08
CA LEU A 15 -3.24 0.91 1.31
C LEU A 15 -4.13 1.15 2.53
N THR A 16 -5.28 1.83 2.35
CA THR A 16 -6.29 2.01 3.40
C THR A 16 -6.87 0.66 3.81
N THR A 17 -7.31 -0.15 2.84
CA THR A 17 -7.80 -1.51 3.09
C THR A 17 -6.73 -2.39 3.72
N ALA A 18 -5.48 -2.32 3.24
CA ALA A 18 -4.37 -3.05 3.84
C ALA A 18 -4.13 -2.66 5.31
N ASN A 19 -4.25 -1.37 5.63
CA ASN A 19 -4.13 -0.87 7.00
C ASN A 19 -5.29 -1.33 7.90
N GLU A 20 -6.52 -1.37 7.39
CA GLU A 20 -7.69 -1.88 8.13
C GLU A 20 -7.52 -3.36 8.47
N ILE A 21 -7.15 -4.17 7.49
CA ILE A 21 -6.90 -5.60 7.68
C ILE A 21 -5.74 -5.83 8.65
N TYR A 22 -4.68 -5.04 8.56
CA TYR A 22 -3.58 -5.09 9.52
C TYR A 22 -4.02 -4.72 10.94
N ALA A 23 -4.87 -3.71 11.10
CA ALA A 23 -5.39 -3.31 12.41
C ALA A 23 -6.26 -4.41 13.05
N GLU A 24 -7.01 -5.17 12.25
CA GLU A 24 -7.87 -6.26 12.74
C GLU A 24 -7.11 -7.57 12.96
N THR A 25 -6.15 -7.90 12.09
CA THR A 25 -5.54 -9.23 12.02
C THR A 25 -4.06 -9.27 12.37
N GLY A 26 -3.38 -8.12 12.39
CA GLY A 26 -1.93 -8.03 12.52
C GLY A 26 -1.16 -8.53 11.29
N LEU A 27 -1.84 -8.87 10.19
CA LEU A 27 -1.24 -9.37 8.96
C LEU A 27 -1.20 -8.29 7.88
N LEU A 28 -0.10 -8.25 7.14
CA LEU A 28 0.05 -7.39 5.96
C LEU A 28 -0.06 -8.23 4.68
N PRO A 29 -0.58 -7.65 3.59
CA PRO A 29 -0.52 -8.32 2.29
C PRO A 29 0.95 -8.50 1.88
N ASP A 30 1.25 -9.65 1.26
CA ASP A 30 2.59 -9.91 0.74
C ASP A 30 2.93 -8.92 -0.38
N LYS A 31 1.97 -8.68 -1.28
CA LYS A 31 2.14 -7.74 -2.40
C LYS A 31 0.89 -6.92 -2.67
N ILE A 32 1.10 -5.66 -3.02
CA ILE A 32 0.10 -4.81 -3.67
C ILE A 32 0.58 -4.53 -5.10
N VAL A 33 -0.28 -4.79 -6.09
CA VAL A 33 0.01 -4.53 -7.50
C VAL A 33 -0.88 -3.41 -8.01
N THR A 34 -0.27 -2.31 -8.45
CA THR A 34 -0.97 -1.18 -9.08
C THR A 34 -1.31 -1.48 -10.54
N GLN A 35 -2.15 -0.65 -11.15
CA GLN A 35 -2.42 -0.69 -12.58
C GLN A 35 -1.17 -0.57 -13.45
N LYS A 36 -0.14 0.17 -12.98
CA LYS A 36 1.16 0.29 -13.64
C LYS A 36 2.06 -0.95 -13.48
N LYS A 37 1.54 -2.04 -12.88
CA LYS A 37 2.25 -3.29 -12.53
C LYS A 37 3.39 -3.11 -11.53
N GLU A 38 3.37 -2.02 -10.77
CA GLU A 38 4.35 -1.78 -9.70
C GLU A 38 3.97 -2.65 -8.50
N LYS A 39 5.00 -3.21 -7.84
CA LYS A 39 4.82 -4.03 -6.64
C LYS A 39 5.28 -3.24 -5.44
N ILE A 40 4.41 -3.13 -4.44
CA ILE A 40 4.61 -2.21 -3.32
C ILE A 40 4.40 -2.93 -2.00
N LEU A 41 5.24 -2.60 -1.02
CA LEU A 41 5.10 -3.02 0.37
C LEU A 41 4.35 -1.96 1.19
N PHE A 42 3.55 -2.39 2.16
CA PHE A 42 2.95 -1.48 3.12
C PHE A 42 3.95 -1.11 4.22
N LYS A 43 4.36 0.17 4.28
CA LYS A 43 5.02 0.76 5.45
C LYS A 43 4.14 1.82 6.08
N LYS A 44 3.89 1.67 7.38
CA LYS A 44 2.97 2.52 8.15
C LYS A 44 3.40 3.98 8.22
N GLU A 45 4.70 4.24 8.31
CA GLU A 45 5.27 5.59 8.38
C GLU A 45 5.06 6.35 7.07
N ASP A 46 5.50 5.78 5.95
CA ASP A 46 5.28 6.37 4.63
C ASP A 46 3.79 6.47 4.28
N TYR A 47 2.98 5.52 4.75
CA TYR A 47 1.54 5.55 4.49
C TYR A 47 0.89 6.73 5.21
N HIS A 48 1.36 7.07 6.42
CA HIS A 48 0.91 8.28 7.12
C HIS A 48 1.32 9.55 6.38
N LEU A 49 2.50 9.57 5.74
CA LEU A 49 2.95 10.71 4.94
C LEU A 49 2.10 10.86 3.68
N LEU A 50 1.83 9.76 2.97
CA LEU A 50 0.96 9.73 1.79
C LEU A 50 -0.46 10.18 2.13
N ARG A 51 -1.06 9.64 3.20
CA ARG A 51 -2.41 10.01 3.65
C ARG A 51 -2.54 11.49 4.04
N LYS A 52 -1.45 12.10 4.50
CA LYS A 52 -1.38 13.53 4.83
C LYS A 52 -1.01 14.41 3.63
N GLU A 53 -0.91 13.84 2.44
CA GLU A 53 -0.50 14.53 1.21
C GLU A 53 0.89 15.20 1.33
N ILE A 54 1.75 14.69 2.23
CA ILE A 54 3.13 15.17 2.41
C ILE A 54 4.02 14.61 1.30
N ILE A 55 3.74 13.37 0.88
CA ILE A 55 4.35 12.70 -0.28
C ILE A 55 3.24 12.25 -1.22
N ASP A 56 3.56 12.14 -2.51
CA ASP A 56 2.64 11.61 -3.52
C ASP A 56 2.76 10.08 -3.67
N GLU A 57 1.88 9.49 -4.49
CA GLU A 57 1.86 8.05 -4.75
C GLU A 57 3.19 7.58 -5.36
N GLU A 58 3.81 8.34 -6.27
CA GLU A 58 5.07 7.97 -6.91
C GLU A 58 6.23 7.90 -5.91
N THR A 59 6.29 8.88 -4.99
CA THR A 59 7.27 8.91 -3.90
C THR A 59 7.03 7.77 -2.92
N TYR A 60 5.78 7.46 -2.59
CA TYR A 60 5.46 6.32 -1.74
C TYR A 60 5.96 5.01 -2.36
N ILE A 61 5.69 4.79 -3.65
CA ILE A 61 6.14 3.61 -4.40
C ILE A 61 7.67 3.52 -4.39
N ALA A 62 8.35 4.63 -4.67
CA ALA A 62 9.81 4.69 -4.69
C ALA A 62 10.45 4.39 -3.33
N ASN A 63 9.81 4.79 -2.22
CA ASN A 63 10.26 4.49 -0.87
C ASN A 63 9.96 3.05 -0.44
N ASN A 64 8.98 2.41 -1.07
CA ASN A 64 8.44 1.11 -0.67
C ASN A 64 8.49 0.05 -1.79
N PRO A 65 9.64 -0.13 -2.46
CA PRO A 65 9.76 -1.16 -3.48
C PRO A 65 9.69 -2.54 -2.83
N MET A 66 8.97 -3.45 -3.48
CA MET A 66 8.86 -4.86 -3.06
C MET A 66 10.03 -5.70 -3.58
#